data_AF-A0A2N3CP31-F1
#
_entry.id   AF-A0A2N3CP31-F1
#
_cell.length_a   1.000
_cell.length_b   1.000
_cell.length_c   1.000
_cell.angle_alpha   90.00
_cell.angle_beta   90.00
_cell.angle_gamma   90.00
#
_symmetry.space_group_name_H-M   'P 1'
#
loop_
_entity.id
_entity.type
_entity.pdbx_description
1 polymer ?
#
loop_
_entity_poly.entity_id
_entity_poly.type
_entity_poly.pdbx_seq_one_letter_code
_entity_poly.pdbx_strand_id
1 'polypeptide(L)'
;MRIVRMGDAPAGSDGGTRLMAALAEALAGVPRARVAGAVLISDGQVHDAGALPDLPAPLHLLLTGRATDWDRRLVVENAPAFAIIGEEIRLRLRVEDQGAVPAGGGATIDLMVAMGDGPEQRFAVPLGRTMDVPLTLTHGGQNVITFRVPEAPGELTARNNAAVVSINGVRDRLRVLLVSGEPHAGERTWRNLLKSDPSVDLVHFTILRPPLKQDGVPVDELSLIAFPTRELFLEKIEDFDLIIFDRYRQRGILPPLYLDNVRRYAEEGGAVLLSAGPEFAGPDSLWHSPLARILPARPSARVIEQGFLPRISETGARHPVTAGLADLAPRPPGAEGLPGWGRWLRQIELVEPAGQTVLSGAEDVPLLLLDRVGEGRVALLGSDHAWLWDRGYEGGGP
;
A
#
# COMPACT_ATOMS: atom_id res chain seq x y z
N MET A 1 -9.38 -39.98 -37.78
CA MET A 1 -8.14 -39.68 -37.02
C MET A 1 -8.43 -38.51 -36.10
N ARG A 2 -8.19 -38.65 -34.80
CA ARG A 2 -8.33 -37.56 -33.81
C ARG A 2 -6.93 -37.11 -33.42
N ILE A 3 -6.66 -35.81 -33.48
CA ILE A 3 -5.36 -35.22 -33.14
C ILE A 3 -5.54 -34.44 -31.84
N VAL A 4 -4.70 -34.74 -30.86
CA VAL A 4 -4.62 -33.99 -29.60
C VAL A 4 -3.23 -33.37 -29.54
N ARG A 5 -3.17 -32.05 -29.41
CA ARG A 5 -1.92 -31.32 -29.22
C ARG A 5 -1.77 -30.99 -27.74
N MET A 6 -0.63 -31.34 -27.17
CA MET A 6 -0.29 -30.96 -25.81
C MET A 6 -0.03 -29.45 -25.76
N GLY A 7 -0.59 -28.79 -24.75
CA GLY A 7 -0.25 -27.41 -24.41
C GLY A 7 0.82 -27.37 -23.31
N ASP A 8 1.42 -26.21 -23.13
CA ASP A 8 2.35 -25.96 -22.04
C ASP A 8 1.62 -25.94 -20.70
N ALA A 9 2.32 -26.32 -19.63
CA ALA A 9 1.78 -26.18 -18.28
C ALA A 9 1.56 -24.69 -17.95
N PRO A 10 0.53 -24.34 -17.15
CA PRO A 10 0.35 -22.97 -16.69
C PRO A 10 1.61 -22.43 -16.01
N ALA A 11 1.95 -21.16 -16.28
CA ALA A 11 3.10 -20.50 -15.66
C ALA A 11 3.03 -20.60 -14.13
N GLY A 12 4.13 -21.06 -13.51
CA GLY A 12 4.22 -21.26 -12.06
C GLY A 12 3.66 -22.59 -11.54
N SER A 13 3.18 -23.48 -12.42
CA SER A 13 2.94 -24.87 -12.04
C SER A 13 4.18 -25.71 -12.33
N ASP A 14 4.53 -26.62 -11.42
CA ASP A 14 5.63 -27.57 -11.59
C ASP A 14 5.23 -28.74 -12.52
N GLY A 15 4.42 -28.44 -13.54
CA GLY A 15 3.80 -29.41 -14.43
C GLY A 15 4.76 -29.86 -15.52
N GLY A 16 5.14 -31.14 -15.51
CA GLY A 16 5.81 -31.79 -16.64
C GLY A 16 4.85 -32.27 -17.73
N THR A 17 5.40 -32.84 -18.81
CA THR A 17 4.64 -33.43 -19.92
C THR A 17 3.76 -34.60 -19.47
N ARG A 18 2.44 -34.37 -19.33
CA ARG A 18 1.43 -35.38 -18.95
C ARG A 18 0.81 -36.09 -20.15
N LEU A 19 1.64 -36.85 -20.87
CA LEU A 19 1.26 -37.48 -22.13
C LEU A 19 0.28 -38.65 -21.94
N MET A 20 0.43 -39.42 -20.86
CA MET A 20 -0.45 -40.57 -20.59
C MET A 20 -1.85 -40.13 -20.17
N ALA A 21 -1.97 -39.08 -19.38
CA ALA A 21 -3.26 -38.50 -19.02
C ALA A 21 -4.02 -38.00 -20.26
N ALA A 22 -3.34 -37.29 -21.16
CA ALA A 22 -3.94 -36.81 -22.40
C ALA A 22 -4.36 -37.96 -23.33
N LEU A 23 -3.57 -39.05 -23.39
CA LEU A 23 -3.94 -40.26 -24.11
C LEU A 23 -5.20 -40.90 -23.53
N ALA A 24 -5.30 -41.02 -22.21
CA ALA A 24 -6.47 -41.58 -21.53
C ALA A 24 -7.74 -40.76 -21.82
N GLU A 25 -7.64 -39.43 -21.76
CA GLU A 25 -8.76 -38.52 -22.08
C GLU A 25 -9.18 -38.64 -23.55
N ALA A 26 -8.21 -38.72 -24.47
CA ALA A 26 -8.49 -38.90 -25.89
C ALA A 26 -9.24 -40.22 -26.17
N LEU A 27 -8.85 -41.30 -25.48
CA LEU A 27 -9.49 -42.62 -25.58
C LEU A 27 -10.88 -42.64 -24.95
N ALA A 28 -11.11 -41.93 -23.85
CA ALA A 28 -12.41 -41.87 -23.18
C ALA A 28 -13.52 -41.30 -24.08
N GLY A 29 -13.17 -40.41 -25.02
CA GLY A 29 -14.10 -39.81 -25.97
C GLY A 29 -14.45 -40.69 -27.19
N VAL A 30 -13.97 -41.94 -27.27
CA VAL A 30 -14.21 -42.82 -28.42
C VAL A 30 -14.60 -44.23 -27.93
N PRO A 31 -15.63 -44.89 -28.51
CA PRO A 31 -15.93 -46.28 -28.19
C PRO A 31 -14.72 -47.19 -28.42
N ARG A 32 -14.36 -48.01 -27.43
CA ARG A 32 -13.14 -48.85 -27.44
C ARG A 32 -13.01 -49.72 -28.70
N ALA A 33 -14.13 -50.27 -29.21
CA ALA A 33 -14.16 -51.09 -30.42
C ALA A 33 -13.85 -50.32 -31.72
N ARG A 34 -13.79 -48.98 -31.69
CA ARG A 34 -13.47 -48.12 -32.84
C ARG A 34 -12.04 -47.59 -32.82
N VAL A 35 -11.25 -47.94 -31.82
CA VAL A 35 -9.85 -47.53 -31.72
C VAL A 35 -8.99 -48.56 -32.45
N ALA A 36 -8.40 -48.17 -33.58
CA ALA A 36 -7.51 -49.04 -34.35
C ALA A 36 -6.03 -48.96 -33.91
N GLY A 37 -5.67 -47.92 -33.15
CA GLY A 37 -4.32 -47.69 -32.64
C GLY A 37 -4.14 -46.23 -32.20
N ALA A 38 -3.02 -45.95 -31.53
CA ALA A 38 -2.60 -44.61 -31.14
C ALA A 38 -1.14 -44.36 -31.55
N VAL A 39 -0.84 -43.13 -31.96
CA VAL A 39 0.52 -42.69 -32.30
C VAL A 39 0.86 -41.51 -31.42
N LEU A 40 1.92 -41.64 -30.63
CA LEU A 40 2.51 -40.57 -29.84
C LEU A 40 3.68 -39.98 -30.60
N ILE A 41 3.79 -38.66 -30.58
CA ILE A 41 4.96 -37.94 -31.08
C ILE A 41 5.55 -37.23 -29.87
N SER A 42 6.77 -37.60 -29.48
CA SER A 42 7.42 -37.09 -28.28
C SER A 42 8.93 -37.14 -28.45
N ASP A 43 9.63 -36.23 -27.80
CA ASP A 43 11.07 -36.22 -27.62
C ASP A 43 11.59 -37.31 -26.66
N GLY A 44 10.68 -38.04 -26.00
CA GLY A 44 10.99 -39.06 -25.02
C GLY A 44 10.86 -38.60 -23.56
N GLN A 45 10.60 -37.30 -23.31
CA GLN A 45 10.42 -36.77 -21.95
C GLN A 45 8.93 -36.77 -21.56
N VAL A 46 8.55 -37.77 -20.78
CA VAL A 46 7.17 -37.96 -20.28
C VAL A 46 7.19 -38.09 -18.77
N HIS A 47 6.47 -37.20 -18.08
CA HIS A 47 6.50 -37.10 -16.61
C HIS A 47 5.41 -37.97 -15.93
N ASP A 48 4.53 -38.58 -16.72
CA ASP A 48 3.47 -39.48 -16.25
C ASP A 48 3.54 -40.86 -16.91
N ALA A 49 4.74 -41.30 -17.33
CA ALA A 49 4.91 -42.57 -18.07
C ALA A 49 4.37 -43.80 -17.31
N GLY A 50 4.40 -43.78 -15.97
CA GLY A 50 3.85 -44.86 -15.13
C GLY A 50 2.32 -44.93 -15.10
N ALA A 51 1.61 -43.92 -15.63
CA ALA A 51 0.14 -43.84 -15.66
C ALA A 51 -0.45 -44.27 -17.01
N LEU A 52 0.24 -45.17 -17.74
CA LEU A 52 -0.21 -45.68 -19.03
C LEU A 52 -1.63 -46.28 -18.91
N PRO A 53 -2.63 -45.77 -19.66
CA PRO A 53 -3.99 -46.32 -19.62
C PRO A 53 -4.07 -47.71 -20.26
N ASP A 54 -5.14 -48.45 -19.97
CA ASP A 54 -5.43 -49.71 -20.64
C ASP A 54 -5.81 -49.48 -22.12
N LEU A 55 -5.01 -50.05 -23.03
CA LEU A 55 -5.07 -49.77 -24.46
C LEU A 55 -5.88 -50.85 -25.21
N PRO A 56 -6.96 -50.48 -25.93
CA PRO A 56 -7.71 -51.44 -26.74
C PRO A 56 -7.02 -51.81 -28.07
N ALA A 57 -5.88 -51.18 -28.41
CA ALA A 57 -5.17 -51.32 -29.67
C ALA A 57 -3.68 -50.93 -29.53
N PRO A 58 -2.82 -51.19 -30.53
CA PRO A 58 -1.39 -50.87 -30.46
C PRO A 58 -1.09 -49.37 -30.25
N LEU A 59 -0.03 -49.09 -29.48
CA LEU A 59 0.55 -47.77 -29.28
C LEU A 59 1.90 -47.69 -29.98
N HIS A 60 2.06 -46.71 -30.87
CA HIS A 60 3.31 -46.43 -31.54
C HIS A 60 3.88 -45.11 -31.01
N LEU A 61 5.20 -45.06 -30.83
CA LEU A 61 5.92 -43.83 -30.50
C LEU A 61 6.80 -43.43 -31.69
N LEU A 62 6.60 -42.22 -32.19
CA LEU A 62 7.56 -41.53 -33.03
C LEU A 62 8.44 -40.67 -32.11
N LEU A 63 9.63 -41.20 -31.80
CA LEU A 63 10.62 -40.52 -30.99
C LEU A 63 11.32 -39.44 -31.82
N THR A 64 11.21 -38.18 -31.41
CA THR A 64 11.84 -37.04 -32.09
C THR A 64 13.14 -36.58 -31.42
N GLY A 65 13.34 -36.93 -30.16
CA GLY A 65 14.52 -36.55 -29.38
C GLY A 65 15.73 -37.42 -29.70
N ARG A 66 16.92 -36.87 -29.49
CA ARG A 66 18.21 -37.52 -29.70
C ARG A 66 18.96 -37.61 -28.38
N ALA A 67 19.83 -38.62 -28.24
CA ALA A 67 20.64 -38.82 -27.04
C ALA A 67 21.66 -37.69 -26.78
N THR A 68 21.94 -36.86 -27.79
CA THR A 68 22.82 -35.69 -27.70
C THR A 68 22.08 -34.40 -27.39
N ASP A 69 20.74 -34.45 -27.31
CA ASP A 69 19.95 -33.25 -27.05
C ASP A 69 20.16 -32.81 -25.59
N TRP A 70 20.22 -31.51 -25.41
CA TRP A 70 20.30 -30.86 -24.11
C TRP A 70 19.70 -29.47 -24.21
N ASP A 71 19.19 -28.97 -23.09
CA ASP A 71 18.66 -27.63 -23.00
C ASP A 71 18.89 -27.02 -21.63
N ARG A 72 18.76 -25.69 -21.55
CA ARG A 72 18.81 -24.97 -20.29
C ARG A 72 17.40 -24.59 -19.87
N ARG A 73 17.16 -24.66 -18.57
CA ARG A 73 15.87 -24.36 -17.97
C ARG A 73 16.05 -23.37 -16.83
N LEU A 74 15.29 -22.29 -16.89
CA LEU A 74 15.08 -21.36 -15.80
C LEU A 74 13.87 -21.80 -14.97
N VAL A 75 14.07 -22.01 -13.67
CA VAL A 75 13.03 -22.41 -12.71
C VAL A 75 12.83 -21.28 -11.70
N VAL A 76 11.58 -20.85 -11.55
CA VAL A 76 11.16 -19.91 -10.50
C VAL A 76 10.57 -20.72 -9.36
N GLU A 77 11.27 -20.78 -8.23
CA GLU A 77 10.85 -21.59 -7.06
C GLU A 77 9.84 -20.86 -6.18
N ASN A 78 9.93 -19.53 -6.08
CA ASN A 78 8.89 -18.73 -5.45
C ASN A 78 8.65 -17.42 -6.21
N ALA A 79 7.36 -17.09 -6.28
CA ALA A 79 6.85 -15.85 -6.80
C ALA A 79 5.64 -15.49 -5.93
N PRO A 80 5.78 -14.59 -4.94
CA PRO A 80 4.64 -14.19 -4.13
C PRO A 80 3.61 -13.48 -5.01
N ALA A 81 2.33 -13.68 -4.71
CA ALA A 81 1.26 -13.00 -5.44
C ALA A 81 1.20 -11.49 -5.15
N PHE A 82 1.71 -11.06 -3.98
CA PHE A 82 1.69 -9.68 -3.50
C PHE A 82 3.04 -9.26 -2.92
N ALA A 83 3.37 -7.98 -3.03
CA ALA A 83 4.56 -7.38 -2.42
C ALA A 83 4.33 -5.90 -2.08
N ILE A 84 4.99 -5.40 -1.05
CA ILE A 84 4.88 -4.00 -0.62
C ILE A 84 5.73 -3.12 -1.55
N ILE A 85 5.14 -2.03 -2.05
CA ILE A 85 5.82 -1.06 -2.91
C ILE A 85 6.93 -0.38 -2.12
N GLY A 86 8.13 -0.29 -2.70
CA GLY A 86 9.29 0.33 -2.05
C GLY A 86 10.08 -0.60 -1.12
N GLU A 87 9.57 -1.79 -0.80
CA GLU A 87 10.32 -2.81 -0.06
C GLU A 87 11.04 -3.79 -0.99
N GLU A 88 12.18 -4.30 -0.53
CA GLU A 88 12.93 -5.34 -1.23
C GLU A 88 12.26 -6.71 -1.02
N ILE A 89 11.88 -7.37 -2.13
CA ILE A 89 11.44 -8.76 -2.14
C ILE A 89 12.53 -9.67 -2.70
N ARG A 90 12.58 -10.92 -2.21
CA ARG A 90 13.53 -11.94 -2.66
C ARG A 90 12.83 -13.04 -3.45
N LEU A 91 13.20 -13.18 -4.72
CA LEU A 91 12.75 -14.26 -5.58
C LEU A 91 13.84 -15.34 -5.69
N ARG A 92 13.45 -16.58 -5.48
CA ARG A 92 14.31 -17.76 -5.57
C ARG A 92 14.19 -18.35 -6.96
N LEU A 93 15.33 -18.37 -7.62
CA LEU A 93 15.45 -18.79 -9.00
C LEU A 93 16.58 -19.82 -9.08
N ARG A 94 16.45 -20.77 -10.01
CA ARG A 94 17.47 -21.78 -10.27
C ARG A 94 17.60 -21.97 -11.78
N VAL A 95 18.83 -21.99 -12.28
CA VAL A 95 19.14 -22.31 -13.68
C VAL A 95 19.71 -23.71 -13.72
N GLU A 96 19.17 -24.57 -14.57
CA GLU A 96 19.56 -25.98 -14.70
C GLU A 96 19.82 -26.33 -16.16
N ASP A 97 20.82 -27.14 -16.40
CA ASP A 97 21.02 -27.76 -17.71
C ASP A 97 20.51 -29.22 -17.63
N GLN A 98 19.78 -29.67 -18.65
CA GLN A 98 19.21 -31.00 -18.75
C GLN A 98 19.70 -31.71 -20.02
N GLY A 99 19.88 -33.03 -19.95
CA GLY A 99 20.34 -33.83 -21.09
C GLY A 99 21.85 -33.95 -21.22
N ALA A 100 22.34 -34.09 -22.45
CA ALA A 100 23.75 -34.33 -22.76
C ALA A 100 24.59 -33.03 -22.81
N VAL A 101 24.69 -32.35 -21.66
CA VAL A 101 25.35 -31.04 -21.53
C VAL A 101 26.83 -31.12 -21.94
N PRO A 102 27.32 -30.25 -22.84
CA PRO A 102 28.73 -30.22 -23.23
C PRO A 102 29.69 -29.92 -22.07
N ALA A 103 30.84 -30.59 -22.04
CA ALA A 103 31.88 -30.31 -21.05
C ALA A 103 32.46 -28.90 -21.28
N GLY A 104 32.41 -28.04 -20.27
CA GLY A 104 32.94 -26.66 -20.32
C GLY A 104 31.89 -25.55 -20.25
N GLY A 105 30.62 -25.86 -19.97
CA GLY A 105 29.60 -24.85 -19.64
C GLY A 105 30.03 -24.00 -18.44
N GLY A 106 30.02 -22.67 -18.59
CA GLY A 106 30.46 -21.75 -17.56
C GLY A 106 29.72 -21.95 -16.23
N ALA A 107 30.44 -21.87 -15.11
CA ALA A 107 29.87 -22.06 -13.77
C ALA A 107 28.86 -20.96 -13.38
N THR A 108 28.89 -19.83 -14.10
CA THR A 108 28.08 -18.64 -13.85
C THR A 108 27.41 -18.20 -15.14
N ILE A 109 26.12 -17.89 -15.04
CA ILE A 109 25.24 -17.53 -16.14
C ILE A 109 24.72 -16.10 -15.94
N ASP A 110 24.60 -15.32 -17.00
CA ASP A 110 24.01 -13.99 -16.95
C ASP A 110 22.48 -14.10 -16.96
N LEU A 111 21.82 -13.77 -15.85
CA LEU A 111 20.38 -13.64 -15.74
C LEU A 111 19.97 -12.19 -16.01
N MET A 112 19.13 -11.99 -17.02
CA MET A 112 18.53 -10.70 -17.38
C MET A 112 17.13 -10.61 -16.77
N VAL A 113 16.86 -9.54 -16.02
CA VAL A 113 15.57 -9.32 -15.33
C VAL A 113 15.00 -7.97 -15.75
N ALA A 114 13.78 -7.99 -16.29
CA ALA A 114 13.05 -6.78 -16.70
C ALA A 114 11.70 -6.71 -15.97
N MET A 115 11.31 -5.52 -15.54
CA MET A 115 10.03 -5.25 -14.88
C MET A 115 9.24 -4.25 -15.72
N GLY A 116 8.19 -4.72 -16.39
CA GLY A 116 7.45 -3.90 -17.37
C GLY A 116 8.39 -3.29 -18.43
N ASP A 117 8.28 -1.97 -18.61
CA ASP A 117 9.12 -1.17 -19.53
C ASP A 117 10.37 -0.58 -18.86
N GLY A 118 10.70 -1.03 -17.65
CA GLY A 118 11.87 -0.57 -16.89
C GLY A 118 13.21 -1.04 -17.46
N PRO A 119 14.33 -0.48 -16.96
CA PRO A 119 15.66 -0.92 -17.37
C PRO A 119 15.90 -2.38 -16.96
N GLU A 120 16.59 -3.11 -17.83
CA GLU A 120 16.95 -4.49 -17.58
C GLU A 120 18.14 -4.60 -16.60
N GLN A 121 17.98 -5.40 -15.56
CA GLN A 121 19.01 -5.68 -14.56
C GLN A 121 19.70 -7.00 -14.89
N ARG A 122 21.00 -7.10 -14.60
CA ARG A 122 21.80 -8.30 -14.84
C ARG A 122 22.34 -8.88 -13.53
N PHE A 123 22.14 -10.17 -13.33
CA PHE A 123 22.63 -10.92 -12.19
C PHE A 123 23.50 -12.08 -12.66
N ALA A 124 24.63 -12.31 -12.00
CA ALA A 124 25.50 -13.44 -12.26
C ALA A 124 25.05 -14.62 -11.39
N VAL A 125 24.47 -15.66 -11.98
CA VAL A 125 23.84 -16.77 -11.24
C VAL A 125 24.61 -18.08 -11.41
N PRO A 126 24.89 -18.82 -10.33
CA PRO A 126 25.56 -20.11 -10.42
C PRO A 126 24.64 -21.17 -11.04
N LEU A 127 25.18 -21.98 -11.95
CA LEU A 127 24.44 -23.10 -12.53
C LEU A 127 24.12 -24.17 -11.46
N GLY A 128 22.88 -24.67 -11.46
CA GLY A 128 22.41 -25.77 -10.62
C GLY A 128 22.15 -25.40 -9.15
N ARG A 129 22.27 -24.13 -8.76
CA ARG A 129 22.01 -23.67 -7.39
C ARG A 129 20.87 -22.65 -7.35
N THR A 130 20.03 -22.76 -6.31
CA THR A 130 19.02 -21.75 -6.00
C THR A 130 19.70 -20.46 -5.53
N MET A 131 19.23 -19.32 -6.02
CA MET A 131 19.73 -17.99 -5.65
C MET A 131 18.57 -17.04 -5.39
N ASP A 132 18.75 -16.14 -4.42
CA ASP A 132 17.87 -15.01 -4.18
C ASP A 132 18.22 -13.85 -5.12
N VAL A 133 17.24 -13.40 -5.90
CA VAL A 133 17.30 -12.15 -6.67
C VAL A 133 16.48 -11.08 -5.94
N PRO A 134 17.11 -10.02 -5.40
CA PRO A 134 16.41 -8.92 -4.77
C PRO A 134 15.77 -8.03 -5.85
N LEU A 135 14.50 -7.68 -5.66
CA LEU A 135 13.75 -6.76 -6.52
C LEU A 135 12.93 -5.81 -5.66
N THR A 136 12.69 -4.60 -6.15
CA THR A 136 11.81 -3.62 -5.50
C THR A 136 10.72 -3.20 -6.47
N LEU A 137 9.46 -3.33 -6.07
CA LEU A 137 8.33 -2.86 -6.87
C LEU A 137 8.21 -1.34 -6.74
N THR A 138 8.07 -0.66 -7.88
CA THR A 138 8.01 0.82 -7.95
C THR A 138 6.59 1.35 -8.05
N HIS A 139 5.64 0.54 -8.51
CA HIS A 139 4.27 0.96 -8.76
C HIS A 139 3.27 -0.04 -8.17
N GLY A 140 2.11 0.47 -7.77
CA GLY A 140 1.00 -0.37 -7.31
C GLY A 140 0.26 -1.04 -8.46
N GLY A 141 -0.39 -2.16 -8.16
CA GLY A 141 -1.06 -2.98 -9.16
C GLY A 141 -0.17 -4.09 -9.74
N GLN A 142 -0.60 -4.67 -10.85
CA GLN A 142 0.08 -5.83 -11.45
C GLN A 142 1.42 -5.42 -12.06
N ASN A 143 2.51 -5.98 -11.52
CA ASN A 143 3.86 -5.85 -12.05
C ASN A 143 4.24 -7.16 -12.75
N VAL A 144 4.60 -7.10 -14.03
CA VAL A 144 5.06 -8.25 -14.81
C VAL A 144 6.59 -8.25 -14.85
N ILE A 145 7.18 -9.32 -14.31
CA ILE A 145 8.62 -9.52 -14.21
C ILE A 145 9.01 -10.62 -15.19
N THR A 146 9.92 -10.29 -16.10
CA THR A 146 10.45 -11.22 -17.10
C THR A 146 11.88 -11.54 -16.76
N PHE A 147 12.18 -12.83 -16.68
CA PHE A 147 13.51 -13.38 -16.49
C PHE A 147 13.96 -14.04 -17.79
N ARG A 148 15.21 -13.80 -18.18
CA ARG A 148 15.81 -14.36 -19.40
C ARG A 148 17.25 -14.78 -19.16
N VAL A 149 17.64 -15.87 -19.79
CA VAL A 149 19.01 -16.38 -19.82
C VAL A 149 19.46 -16.45 -21.29
N PRO A 150 20.72 -16.11 -21.63
CA PRO A 150 21.24 -16.27 -22.98
C PRO A 150 21.23 -17.73 -23.44
N GLU A 151 20.85 -17.92 -24.70
CA GLU A 151 20.90 -19.21 -25.39
C GLU A 151 22.36 -19.69 -25.51
N ALA A 152 22.58 -20.96 -25.19
CA ALA A 152 23.90 -21.58 -25.31
C ALA A 152 24.07 -22.30 -26.67
N PRO A 153 25.29 -22.36 -27.21
CA PRO A 153 25.54 -23.08 -28.46
C PRO A 153 25.15 -24.57 -28.35
N GLY A 154 24.33 -25.03 -29.28
CA GLY A 154 23.89 -26.43 -29.34
C GLY A 154 22.74 -26.78 -28.40
N GLU A 155 22.13 -25.78 -27.75
CA GLU A 155 20.90 -25.93 -26.99
C GLU A 155 19.74 -26.33 -27.92
N LEU A 156 18.87 -27.24 -27.48
CA LEU A 156 17.73 -27.70 -28.27
C LEU A 156 16.69 -26.59 -28.47
N THR A 157 16.44 -25.77 -27.45
CA THR A 157 15.47 -24.68 -27.51
C THR A 157 15.76 -23.59 -26.48
N ALA A 158 15.71 -22.33 -26.91
CA ALA A 158 15.78 -21.18 -25.99
C ALA A 158 14.47 -20.91 -25.23
N ARG A 159 13.40 -21.68 -25.47
CA ARG A 159 12.10 -21.45 -24.80
C ARG A 159 12.17 -21.63 -23.30
N ASN A 160 13.00 -22.56 -22.84
CA ASN A 160 13.17 -22.87 -21.43
C ASN A 160 14.10 -21.87 -20.71
N ASN A 161 14.69 -20.93 -21.45
CA ASN A 161 15.56 -19.87 -20.92
C ASN A 161 14.79 -18.64 -20.43
N ALA A 162 13.46 -18.63 -20.49
CA ALA A 162 12.65 -17.50 -20.08
C ALA A 162 11.54 -17.90 -19.10
N ALA A 163 11.27 -17.03 -18.13
CA ALA A 163 10.14 -17.16 -17.21
C ALA A 163 9.47 -15.80 -17.02
N VAL A 164 8.14 -15.80 -16.88
CA VAL A 164 7.35 -14.59 -16.62
C VAL A 164 6.56 -14.79 -15.34
N VAL A 165 6.66 -13.82 -14.44
CA VAL A 165 6.00 -13.81 -13.14
C VAL A 165 5.17 -12.53 -13.03
N SER A 166 3.97 -12.62 -12.48
CA SER A 166 3.15 -11.46 -12.12
C SER A 166 3.07 -11.30 -10.61
N ILE A 167 3.44 -10.14 -10.09
CA ILE A 167 3.36 -9.80 -8.66
C ILE A 167 2.54 -8.52 -8.51
N ASN A 168 1.59 -8.49 -7.58
CA ASN A 168 0.75 -7.33 -7.36
C ASN A 168 1.35 -6.43 -6.27
N GLY A 169 1.69 -5.19 -6.61
CA GLY A 169 2.23 -4.19 -5.69
C GLY A 169 1.14 -3.58 -4.83
N VAL A 170 1.25 -3.72 -3.51
CA VAL A 170 0.35 -3.12 -2.51
C VAL A 170 1.10 -2.03 -1.73
N ARG A 171 0.41 -0.96 -1.32
CA ARG A 171 0.98 0.05 -0.43
C ARG A 171 0.95 -0.45 1.01
N ASP A 172 1.94 -0.06 1.80
CA ASP A 172 1.87 -0.23 3.25
C ASP A 172 0.71 0.61 3.82
N ARG A 173 0.09 0.14 4.91
CA ARG A 173 -1.08 0.81 5.50
C ARG A 173 -0.67 1.88 6.49
N LEU A 174 -1.11 3.11 6.27
CA LEU A 174 -0.95 4.21 7.21
C LEU A 174 -1.80 3.95 8.46
N ARG A 175 -1.15 3.76 9.61
CA ARG A 175 -1.81 3.56 10.91
C ARG A 175 -2.08 4.92 11.55
N VAL A 176 -3.36 5.26 11.71
CA VAL A 176 -3.81 6.57 12.20
C VAL A 176 -4.56 6.45 13.52
N LEU A 177 -4.12 7.21 14.53
CA LEU A 177 -4.85 7.39 15.79
C LEU A 177 -5.61 8.72 15.75
N LEU A 178 -6.94 8.67 15.69
CA LEU A 178 -7.81 9.84 15.78
C LEU A 178 -8.42 9.94 17.18
N VAL A 179 -8.18 11.05 17.88
CA VAL A 179 -8.75 11.33 19.19
C VAL A 179 -9.60 12.60 19.14
N SER A 180 -10.91 12.40 19.19
CA SER A 180 -11.90 13.48 19.18
C SER A 180 -12.31 13.86 20.60
N GLY A 181 -12.20 15.15 20.94
CA GLY A 181 -12.48 15.66 22.28
C GLY A 181 -13.96 15.74 22.64
N GLU A 182 -14.83 15.86 21.64
CA GLU A 182 -16.28 15.85 21.80
C GLU A 182 -16.98 15.46 20.49
N PRO A 183 -18.22 14.92 20.55
CA PRO A 183 -18.98 14.64 19.35
C PRO A 183 -19.33 15.92 18.57
N HIS A 184 -18.95 15.98 17.29
CA HIS A 184 -19.28 17.10 16.41
C HIS A 184 -19.42 16.65 14.94
N ALA A 185 -19.88 17.54 14.07
CA ALA A 185 -20.13 17.21 12.67
C ALA A 185 -18.87 16.78 11.91
N GLY A 186 -17.71 17.35 12.23
CA GLY A 186 -16.44 17.05 11.55
C GLY A 186 -15.78 15.74 11.96
N GLU A 187 -16.09 15.21 13.13
CA GLU A 187 -15.65 13.86 13.53
C GLU A 187 -16.08 12.79 12.51
N ARG A 188 -17.32 12.91 12.00
CA ARG A 188 -17.84 12.00 10.96
C ARG A 188 -17.09 12.18 9.65
N THR A 189 -16.78 13.41 9.27
CA THR A 189 -16.02 13.71 8.06
C THR A 189 -14.62 13.10 8.13
N TRP A 190 -13.89 13.30 9.23
CA TRP A 190 -12.56 12.68 9.44
C TRP A 190 -12.63 11.15 9.31
N ARG A 191 -13.57 10.53 10.03
CA ARG A 191 -13.72 9.08 9.99
C ARG A 191 -14.09 8.57 8.59
N ASN A 192 -15.00 9.24 7.89
CA ASN A 192 -15.40 8.85 6.54
C ASN A 192 -14.23 8.96 5.57
N LEU A 193 -13.49 10.07 5.61
CA LEU A 193 -12.31 10.31 4.80
C LEU A 193 -11.28 9.20 5.01
N LEU A 194 -10.88 8.98 6.26
CA LEU A 194 -9.83 8.01 6.61
C LEU A 194 -10.27 6.55 6.37
N LYS A 195 -11.53 6.18 6.66
CA LYS A 195 -12.02 4.81 6.39
C LYS A 195 -12.29 4.53 4.92
N SER A 196 -12.46 5.56 4.09
CA SER A 196 -12.69 5.38 2.66
C SER A 196 -11.44 4.93 1.92
N ASP A 197 -10.26 5.19 2.47
CA ASP A 197 -8.98 4.77 1.89
C ASP A 197 -8.61 3.37 2.42
N PRO A 198 -8.53 2.34 1.56
CA PRO A 198 -8.16 0.98 1.97
C PRO A 198 -6.71 0.86 2.45
N SER A 199 -5.89 1.89 2.22
CA SER A 199 -4.51 2.01 2.71
C SER A 199 -4.40 2.64 4.10
N VAL A 200 -5.51 2.96 4.77
CA VAL A 200 -5.50 3.52 6.13
C VAL A 200 -6.07 2.51 7.13
N ASP A 201 -5.34 2.27 8.21
CA ASP A 201 -5.85 1.58 9.40
C ASP A 201 -6.17 2.62 10.49
N LEU A 202 -7.45 2.78 10.82
CA LEU A 202 -7.93 3.86 11.68
C LEU A 202 -8.36 3.32 13.06
N VAL A 203 -7.64 3.76 14.10
CA VAL A 203 -8.07 3.67 15.49
C VAL A 203 -8.69 5.00 15.89
N HIS A 204 -10.00 5.03 16.16
CA HIS A 204 -10.73 6.25 16.48
C HIS A 204 -11.39 6.18 17.87
N PHE A 205 -11.15 7.19 18.70
CA PHE A 205 -11.81 7.38 19.98
C PHE A 205 -12.48 8.74 20.06
N THR A 206 -13.70 8.78 20.60
CA THR A 206 -14.41 10.02 20.91
C THR A 206 -14.68 10.08 22.40
N ILE A 207 -14.30 11.19 23.03
CA ILE A 207 -14.58 11.42 24.43
C ILE A 207 -16.05 11.81 24.59
N LEU A 208 -16.87 10.83 25.01
CA LEU A 208 -18.32 11.01 25.15
C LEU A 208 -18.71 11.72 26.46
N ARG A 209 -17.88 11.62 27.50
CA ARG A 209 -18.18 12.16 28.83
C ARG A 209 -16.92 12.68 29.53
N PRO A 210 -16.89 13.96 29.98
CA PRO A 210 -15.82 14.46 30.82
C PRO A 210 -15.82 13.74 32.20
N PRO A 211 -14.65 13.36 32.73
CA PRO A 211 -14.54 12.62 34.00
C PRO A 211 -15.10 13.38 35.23
N LEU A 212 -15.29 14.69 35.13
CA LEU A 212 -15.85 15.54 36.18
C LEU A 212 -17.37 15.38 36.37
N LYS A 213 -18.10 14.79 35.42
CA LYS A 213 -19.50 14.37 35.62
C LYS A 213 -19.51 13.01 36.32
N GLN A 214 -19.36 13.04 37.64
CA GLN A 214 -19.55 11.86 38.49
C GLN A 214 -21.03 11.52 38.57
N ASP A 215 -21.47 10.55 37.79
CA ASP A 215 -22.57 9.70 38.24
C ASP A 215 -21.94 8.85 39.34
N GLY A 216 -22.55 8.77 40.54
CA GLY A 216 -22.02 8.01 41.69
C GLY A 216 -21.99 6.48 41.50
N VAL A 217 -21.79 6.04 40.26
CA VAL A 217 -21.79 4.66 39.77
C VAL A 217 -20.34 4.29 39.43
N PRO A 218 -19.85 3.13 39.89
CA PRO A 218 -18.53 2.61 39.55
C PRO A 218 -18.26 2.60 38.03
N VAL A 219 -17.03 2.86 37.62
CA VAL A 219 -16.65 3.02 36.19
C VAL A 219 -16.87 1.74 35.39
N ASP A 220 -16.81 0.58 36.04
CA ASP A 220 -17.10 -0.75 35.51
C ASP A 220 -18.60 -1.04 35.33
N GLU A 221 -19.48 -0.29 36.01
CA GLU A 221 -20.94 -0.39 35.91
C GLU A 221 -21.53 0.61 34.90
N LEU A 222 -20.80 1.66 34.55
CA LEU A 222 -21.09 2.48 33.38
C LEU A 222 -20.63 1.66 32.16
N SER A 223 -21.54 1.23 31.26
CA SER A 223 -21.22 0.43 30.06
C SER A 223 -20.38 1.19 29.01
N LEU A 224 -19.30 1.84 29.43
CA LEU A 224 -18.35 2.62 28.67
C LEU A 224 -17.04 1.83 28.62
N ILE A 225 -16.57 1.53 27.41
CA ILE A 225 -15.20 1.04 27.22
C ILE A 225 -14.27 2.19 27.59
N ALA A 226 -13.49 2.03 28.66
CA ALA A 226 -12.55 3.04 29.10
C ALA A 226 -11.55 3.35 27.98
N PHE A 227 -11.22 4.63 27.80
CA PHE A 227 -10.24 5.05 26.81
C PHE A 227 -8.87 4.47 27.20
N PRO A 228 -8.24 3.60 26.37
CA PRO A 228 -7.04 2.85 26.76
C PRO A 228 -5.78 3.74 26.61
N THR A 229 -5.72 4.81 27.39
CA THR A 229 -4.69 5.86 27.26
C THR A 229 -3.28 5.33 27.43
N ARG A 230 -3.07 4.38 28.34
CA ARG A 230 -1.76 3.76 28.57
C ARG A 230 -1.31 2.96 27.35
N GLU A 231 -2.18 2.10 26.84
CA GLU A 231 -1.84 1.26 25.69
C GLU A 231 -1.50 2.14 24.48
N LEU A 232 -2.34 3.14 24.17
CA LEU A 232 -2.17 3.98 22.98
C LEU A 232 -1.01 4.96 23.07
N PHE A 233 -0.78 5.60 24.23
CA PHE A 233 0.17 6.71 24.36
C PHE A 233 1.45 6.36 25.11
N LEU A 234 1.62 5.10 25.53
CA LEU A 234 2.83 4.63 26.20
C LEU A 234 3.35 3.32 25.61
N GLU A 235 2.48 2.34 25.32
CA GLU A 235 2.92 1.01 24.87
C GLU A 235 2.96 0.90 23.34
N LYS A 236 2.00 1.50 22.64
CA LYS A 236 1.79 1.39 21.20
C LYS A 236 1.87 2.72 20.45
N ILE A 237 2.48 3.75 21.05
CA ILE A 237 2.53 5.07 20.38
C ILE A 237 3.34 5.03 19.08
N GLU A 238 4.38 4.20 19.03
CA GLU A 238 5.23 3.94 17.86
C GLU A 238 4.52 3.09 16.79
N ASP A 239 3.37 2.49 17.10
CA ASP A 239 2.54 1.78 16.13
C ASP A 239 1.71 2.71 15.25
N PHE A 240 1.74 4.02 15.48
CA PHE A 240 0.99 4.97 14.67
C PHE A 240 1.93 5.81 13.81
N ASP A 241 1.59 5.98 12.54
CA ASP A 241 2.29 6.89 11.63
C ASP A 241 1.79 8.33 11.79
N LEU A 242 0.54 8.50 12.24
CA LEU A 242 -0.11 9.80 12.44
C LEU A 242 -1.04 9.77 13.65
N ILE A 243 -0.89 10.77 14.52
CA ILE A 243 -1.82 11.06 15.63
C ILE A 243 -2.57 12.36 15.32
N ILE A 244 -3.90 12.28 15.28
CA ILE A 244 -4.79 13.41 15.03
C ILE A 244 -5.55 13.75 16.32
N PHE A 245 -5.39 14.98 16.79
CA PHE A 245 -6.27 15.58 17.79
C PHE A 245 -7.35 16.41 17.11
N ASP A 246 -8.59 15.98 17.27
CA ASP A 246 -9.77 16.65 16.72
C ASP A 246 -10.55 17.30 17.86
N ARG A 247 -10.48 18.62 17.96
CA ARG A 247 -11.14 19.41 19.01
C ARG A 247 -10.89 18.93 20.44
N TYR A 248 -9.67 18.46 20.71
CA TYR A 248 -9.32 17.86 21.99
C TYR A 248 -9.18 18.90 23.09
N ARG A 249 -9.78 18.63 24.27
CA ARG A 249 -9.73 19.49 25.47
C ARG A 249 -8.87 18.86 26.54
N GLN A 250 -7.97 19.61 27.16
CA GLN A 250 -7.12 19.16 28.27
C GLN A 250 -7.89 19.06 29.61
N ARG A 251 -8.90 18.18 29.66
CA ARG A 251 -9.77 17.97 30.84
C ARG A 251 -9.33 16.79 31.73
N GLY A 252 -8.03 16.53 31.76
CA GLY A 252 -7.43 15.48 32.59
C GLY A 252 -7.59 14.04 32.07
N ILE A 253 -8.16 13.82 30.88
CA ILE A 253 -8.29 12.49 30.28
C ILE A 253 -6.93 11.94 29.83
N LEU A 254 -6.12 12.79 29.18
CA LEU A 254 -4.72 12.52 28.92
C LEU A 254 -3.87 13.24 29.97
N PRO A 255 -3.25 12.51 30.91
CA PRO A 255 -2.22 13.03 31.79
C PRO A 255 -1.12 13.78 31.00
N PRO A 256 -0.48 14.81 31.60
CA PRO A 256 0.62 15.54 30.98
C PRO A 256 1.76 14.64 30.49
N LEU A 257 2.03 13.53 31.18
CA LEU A 257 3.02 12.53 30.77
C LEU A 257 2.73 11.95 29.38
N TYR A 258 1.46 11.65 29.06
CA TYR A 258 1.11 11.09 27.76
C TYR A 258 1.19 12.13 26.64
N LEU A 259 0.86 13.39 26.93
CA LEU A 259 1.07 14.49 25.98
C LEU A 259 2.57 14.74 25.74
N ASP A 260 3.43 14.54 26.74
CA ASP A 260 4.88 14.58 26.55
C ASP A 260 5.41 13.38 25.75
N ASN A 261 4.78 12.19 25.85
CA ASN A 261 5.09 11.06 24.97
C ASN A 261 4.76 11.40 23.51
N VAL A 262 3.60 12.01 23.25
CA VAL A 262 3.25 12.45 21.88
C VAL A 262 4.22 13.49 21.35
N ARG A 263 4.68 14.41 22.22
CA ARG A 263 5.74 15.36 21.86
C ARG A 263 7.02 14.65 21.40
N ARG A 264 7.52 13.68 22.19
CA ARG A 264 8.72 12.91 21.84
C ARG A 264 8.54 12.08 20.58
N TYR A 265 7.40 11.39 20.47
CA TYR A 265 7.01 10.65 19.27
C TYR A 265 7.12 11.53 18.00
N ALA A 266 6.62 12.77 18.05
CA ALA A 266 6.73 13.70 16.93
C ALA A 266 8.18 14.11 16.65
N GLU A 267 8.99 14.36 17.68
CA GLU A 267 10.42 14.70 17.53
C GLU A 267 11.23 13.53 16.93
N GLU A 268 10.84 12.29 17.20
CA GLU A 268 11.55 11.06 16.83
C GLU A 268 11.13 10.50 15.45
N GLY A 269 10.23 11.17 14.73
CA GLY A 269 9.84 10.79 13.35
C GLY A 269 8.34 10.69 13.10
N GLY A 270 7.54 10.68 14.16
CA GLY A 270 6.08 10.61 14.09
C GLY A 270 5.42 11.87 13.52
N ALA A 271 4.15 11.74 13.13
CA ALA A 271 3.35 12.88 12.66
C ALA A 271 2.21 13.22 13.63
N VAL A 272 2.01 14.51 13.89
CA VAL A 272 0.91 15.02 14.72
C VAL A 272 0.10 16.06 13.96
N LEU A 273 -1.23 15.89 13.92
CA LEU A 273 -2.15 16.88 13.36
C LEU A 273 -3.12 17.37 14.44
N LEU A 274 -3.25 18.69 14.58
CA LEU A 274 -4.26 19.31 15.42
C LEU A 274 -5.31 20.02 14.56
N SER A 275 -6.56 19.56 14.61
CA SER A 275 -7.72 20.28 14.09
C SER A 275 -8.36 21.06 15.25
N ALA A 276 -8.12 22.38 15.26
CA ALA A 276 -8.48 23.27 16.35
C ALA A 276 -9.90 23.83 16.20
N GLY A 277 -10.70 23.67 17.25
CA GLY A 277 -11.95 24.39 17.47
C GLY A 277 -11.81 25.46 18.56
N PRO A 278 -12.94 26.03 19.03
CA PRO A 278 -12.96 27.08 20.06
C PRO A 278 -12.17 26.74 21.34
N GLU A 279 -12.08 25.46 21.69
CA GLU A 279 -11.32 25.02 22.86
C GLU A 279 -9.83 25.34 22.79
N PHE A 280 -9.24 25.45 21.59
CA PHE A 280 -7.85 25.83 21.43
C PHE A 280 -7.59 27.29 21.83
N ALA A 281 -8.60 28.16 21.76
CA ALA A 281 -8.53 29.56 22.21
C ALA A 281 -8.83 29.74 23.71
N GLY A 282 -9.16 28.66 24.43
CA GLY A 282 -9.57 28.69 25.83
C GLY A 282 -8.55 28.10 26.81
N PRO A 283 -8.88 28.06 28.11
CA PRO A 283 -8.00 27.53 29.16
C PRO A 283 -7.77 26.01 29.06
N ASP A 284 -8.66 25.29 28.39
CA ASP A 284 -8.55 23.83 28.16
C ASP A 284 -7.66 23.51 26.92
N SER A 285 -6.95 24.50 26.36
CA SER A 285 -6.17 24.37 25.13
C SER A 285 -4.98 23.42 25.29
N LEU A 286 -4.71 22.61 24.26
CA LEU A 286 -3.48 21.82 24.15
C LEU A 286 -2.21 22.69 24.13
N TRP A 287 -2.32 24.00 23.85
CA TRP A 287 -1.21 24.94 24.01
C TRP A 287 -0.77 25.11 25.47
N HIS A 288 -1.59 24.72 26.45
CA HIS A 288 -1.23 24.72 27.87
C HIS A 288 -0.68 23.38 28.35
N SER A 289 -0.12 22.60 27.42
CA SER A 289 0.45 21.26 27.64
C SER A 289 1.87 21.15 27.09
N PRO A 290 2.58 20.03 27.32
CA PRO A 290 3.87 19.76 26.69
C PRO A 290 3.90 19.90 25.16
N LEU A 291 2.75 19.73 24.48
CA LEU A 291 2.64 19.89 23.02
C LEU A 291 2.94 21.31 22.54
N ALA A 292 2.85 22.34 23.39
CA ALA A 292 3.19 23.71 23.03
C ALA A 292 4.60 23.86 22.46
N ARG A 293 5.52 22.96 22.82
CA ARG A 293 6.91 22.94 22.32
C ARG A 293 7.03 22.57 20.84
N ILE A 294 6.02 21.91 20.28
CA ILE A 294 6.05 21.40 18.91
C ILE A 294 4.94 21.99 18.03
N LEU A 295 3.97 22.71 18.61
CA LEU A 295 2.90 23.31 17.82
C LEU A 295 3.41 24.53 17.04
N PRO A 296 3.07 24.66 15.75
CA PRO A 296 3.65 25.68 14.86
C PRO A 296 3.04 27.07 15.04
N ALA A 297 2.07 27.25 15.93
CA ALA A 297 1.54 28.56 16.28
C ALA A 297 0.81 28.48 17.62
N ARG A 298 0.65 29.64 18.27
CA ARG A 298 -0.15 29.77 19.49
C ARG A 298 -1.50 30.44 19.21
N PRO A 299 -2.54 30.12 19.99
CA PRO A 299 -3.82 30.82 19.89
C PRO A 299 -3.69 32.25 20.46
N SER A 300 -4.36 33.23 19.85
CA SER A 300 -4.48 34.59 20.41
C SER A 300 -5.56 34.73 21.48
N ALA A 301 -6.32 33.66 21.73
CA ALA A 301 -7.59 33.62 22.46
C ALA A 301 -8.79 34.26 21.72
N ARG A 302 -8.63 34.70 20.46
CA ARG A 302 -9.73 35.17 19.61
C ARG A 302 -10.30 34.04 18.74
N VAL A 303 -11.62 33.91 18.73
CA VAL A 303 -12.37 33.08 17.78
C VAL A 303 -13.05 34.01 16.78
N ILE A 304 -12.75 33.83 15.50
CA ILE A 304 -13.31 34.60 14.39
C ILE A 304 -14.54 33.84 13.87
N GLU A 305 -15.74 34.38 14.12
CA GLU A 305 -17.03 33.81 13.70
C GLU A 305 -17.64 34.61 12.54
N GLN A 306 -16.98 34.56 11.38
CA GLN A 306 -17.49 35.14 10.15
C GLN A 306 -17.24 34.20 8.96
N GLY A 307 -18.00 34.40 7.88
CA GLY A 307 -17.79 33.65 6.64
C GLY A 307 -16.49 34.06 5.95
N PHE A 308 -15.62 33.10 5.65
CA PHE A 308 -14.40 33.31 4.87
C PHE A 308 -14.16 32.15 3.90
N LEU A 309 -13.40 32.42 2.83
CA LEU A 309 -12.94 31.41 1.90
C LEU A 309 -11.49 31.04 2.24
N PRO A 310 -11.20 29.76 2.51
CA PRO A 310 -9.82 29.28 2.56
C PRO A 310 -9.09 29.63 1.27
N ARG A 311 -7.87 30.16 1.38
CA ARG A 311 -7.03 30.54 0.24
C ARG A 311 -5.69 29.83 0.33
N ILE A 312 -5.20 29.36 -0.83
CA ILE A 312 -3.84 28.83 -0.93
C ILE A 312 -2.87 30.00 -0.80
N SER A 313 -1.93 29.91 0.14
CA SER A 313 -0.90 30.94 0.33
C SER A 313 0.16 30.88 -0.78
N GLU A 314 1.06 31.87 -0.85
CA GLU A 314 2.21 31.79 -1.78
C GLU A 314 3.07 30.55 -1.51
N THR A 315 3.30 30.20 -0.24
CA THR A 315 3.99 28.97 0.15
C THR A 315 3.20 27.74 -0.27
N GLY A 316 1.88 27.73 -0.04
CA GLY A 316 0.99 26.64 -0.45
C GLY A 316 1.01 26.39 -1.95
N ALA A 317 1.09 27.42 -2.78
CA ALA A 317 1.13 27.27 -4.24
C ALA A 317 2.35 26.44 -4.73
N ARG A 318 3.41 26.35 -3.92
CA ARG A 318 4.63 25.58 -4.21
C ARG A 318 4.74 24.32 -3.35
N HIS A 319 3.83 24.11 -2.40
CA HIS A 319 3.93 23.05 -1.41
C HIS A 319 3.18 21.78 -1.84
N PRO A 320 3.76 20.57 -1.70
CA PRO A 320 3.11 19.31 -2.12
C PRO A 320 1.74 19.04 -1.48
N VAL A 321 1.52 19.47 -0.23
CA VAL A 321 0.23 19.26 0.49
C VAL A 321 -0.95 19.95 -0.19
N THR A 322 -0.71 21.05 -0.88
CA THR A 322 -1.72 21.87 -1.56
C THR A 322 -1.62 21.77 -3.08
N ALA A 323 -0.77 20.87 -3.60
CA ALA A 323 -0.61 20.66 -5.03
C ALA A 323 -1.89 20.10 -5.66
N GLY A 324 -2.36 20.72 -6.75
CA GLY A 324 -3.60 20.33 -7.43
C GLY A 324 -4.89 20.65 -6.67
N LEU A 325 -4.82 21.22 -5.46
CA LEU A 325 -5.99 21.50 -4.64
C LEU A 325 -6.95 22.50 -5.32
N ALA A 326 -6.40 23.50 -6.02
CA ALA A 326 -7.20 24.47 -6.78
C ALA A 326 -7.94 23.84 -7.97
N ASP A 327 -7.39 22.78 -8.57
CA ASP A 327 -7.98 22.10 -9.74
C ASP A 327 -9.20 21.25 -9.37
N LEU A 328 -9.29 20.86 -8.09
CA LEU A 328 -10.42 20.14 -7.50
C LEU A 328 -11.60 21.04 -7.14
N ALA A 329 -11.46 22.37 -7.32
CA ALA A 329 -12.56 23.28 -7.05
C ALA A 329 -13.79 22.99 -7.95
N PRO A 330 -15.02 23.06 -7.39
CA PRO A 330 -16.24 22.93 -8.17
C PRO A 330 -16.27 23.92 -9.35
N ARG A 331 -16.82 23.48 -10.49
CA ARG A 331 -17.01 24.33 -11.68
C ARG A 331 -18.48 24.75 -11.82
N PRO A 332 -18.78 26.00 -12.24
CA PRO A 332 -17.83 27.05 -12.64
C PRO A 332 -17.07 27.69 -11.45
N PRO A 333 -15.92 28.34 -11.68
CA PRO A 333 -15.17 29.04 -10.63
C PRO A 333 -16.06 30.04 -9.90
N GLY A 334 -15.76 30.26 -8.61
CA GLY A 334 -16.43 31.29 -7.82
C GLY A 334 -16.18 32.70 -8.37
N ALA A 335 -16.92 33.68 -7.83
CA ALA A 335 -16.69 35.08 -8.18
C ALA A 335 -15.25 35.52 -7.85
N GLU A 336 -14.74 36.51 -8.58
CA GLU A 336 -13.45 37.18 -8.30
C GLU A 336 -12.18 36.30 -8.34
N GLY A 337 -12.19 35.19 -9.10
CA GLY A 337 -10.99 34.36 -9.30
C GLY A 337 -10.63 33.49 -8.09
N LEU A 338 -11.53 33.39 -7.11
CA LEU A 338 -11.41 32.45 -6.00
C LEU A 338 -11.82 31.04 -6.47
N PRO A 339 -11.19 29.97 -5.92
CA PRO A 339 -11.68 28.62 -6.14
C PRO A 339 -13.15 28.58 -5.71
N GLY A 340 -14.02 27.91 -6.48
CA GLY A 340 -15.47 27.81 -6.22
C GLY A 340 -15.85 27.05 -4.96
N TRP A 341 -14.99 27.04 -3.94
CA TRP A 341 -15.18 26.39 -2.66
C TRP A 341 -16.23 27.11 -1.83
N GLY A 342 -16.95 26.35 -1.00
CA GLY A 342 -17.85 26.92 -0.01
C GLY A 342 -17.12 27.63 1.13
N ARG A 343 -17.78 28.61 1.77
CA ARG A 343 -17.19 29.32 2.92
C ARG A 343 -17.08 28.44 4.15
N TRP A 344 -16.05 28.71 4.95
CA TRP A 344 -16.01 28.31 6.36
C TRP A 344 -16.50 29.47 7.22
N LEU A 345 -17.01 29.14 8.40
CA LEU A 345 -17.72 30.09 9.26
C LEU A 345 -17.00 30.35 10.60
N ARG A 346 -15.90 29.63 10.86
CA ARG A 346 -15.15 29.75 12.11
C ARG A 346 -13.66 29.53 11.88
N GLN A 347 -12.85 30.41 12.45
CA GLN A 347 -11.40 30.26 12.52
C GLN A 347 -10.89 30.68 13.89
N ILE A 348 -9.88 29.97 14.39
CA ILE A 348 -9.16 30.31 15.61
C ILE A 348 -7.97 31.14 15.14
N GLU A 349 -7.82 32.34 15.70
CA GLU A 349 -6.72 33.22 15.30
C GLU A 349 -5.40 32.68 15.85
N LEU A 350 -4.49 32.36 14.92
CA LEU A 350 -3.17 31.82 15.18
C LEU A 350 -2.14 32.93 15.04
N VAL A 351 -1.30 33.08 16.06
CA VAL A 351 -0.25 34.12 16.11
C VAL A 351 1.12 33.49 16.27
N GLU A 352 2.15 34.25 15.88
CA GLU A 352 3.55 33.82 15.89
C GLU A 352 3.76 32.50 15.13
N PRO A 353 3.38 32.46 13.83
CA PRO A 353 3.51 31.25 13.04
C PRO A 353 4.98 30.86 12.86
N ALA A 354 5.27 29.59 13.14
CA ALA A 354 6.49 28.88 12.79
C ALA A 354 6.21 27.92 11.62
N GLY A 355 7.27 27.52 10.92
CA GLY A 355 7.16 26.66 9.75
C GLY A 355 6.50 27.33 8.53
N GLN A 356 5.62 26.62 7.86
CA GLN A 356 5.04 26.98 6.56
C GLN A 356 3.52 27.13 6.67
N THR A 357 3.02 28.35 6.49
CA THR A 357 1.57 28.60 6.33
C THR A 357 1.18 28.27 4.90
N VAL A 358 0.43 27.19 4.68
CA VAL A 358 0.04 26.72 3.34
C VAL A 358 -1.38 27.13 2.94
N LEU A 359 -2.25 27.41 3.92
CA LEU A 359 -3.56 28.03 3.71
C LEU A 359 -3.71 29.25 4.61
N SER A 360 -4.32 30.30 4.09
CA SER A 360 -4.80 31.47 4.84
C SER A 360 -6.33 31.52 4.86
N GLY A 361 -6.88 32.19 5.87
CA GLY A 361 -8.32 32.27 6.08
C GLY A 361 -8.83 33.70 6.21
N ALA A 362 -9.73 33.90 7.17
CA ALA A 362 -10.31 35.19 7.53
C ALA A 362 -9.22 36.21 7.87
N GLU A 363 -9.37 37.46 7.44
CA GLU A 363 -8.42 38.54 7.80
C GLU A 363 -6.95 38.22 7.41
N ASP A 364 -6.73 37.37 6.40
CA ASP A 364 -5.41 36.86 5.99
C ASP A 364 -4.65 36.08 7.08
N VAL A 365 -5.31 35.68 8.18
CA VAL A 365 -4.67 34.95 9.27
C VAL A 365 -4.38 33.49 8.88
N PRO A 366 -3.29 32.88 9.38
CA PRO A 366 -2.93 31.50 9.07
C PRO A 366 -4.06 30.51 9.38
N LEU A 367 -4.36 29.64 8.40
CA LEU A 367 -5.40 28.61 8.52
C LEU A 367 -4.81 27.22 8.66
N LEU A 368 -3.85 26.84 7.81
CA LEU A 368 -3.14 25.57 7.90
C LEU A 368 -1.64 25.83 7.92
N LEU A 369 -1.00 25.43 9.01
CA LEU A 369 0.45 25.49 9.18
C LEU A 369 1.04 24.09 9.22
N LEU A 370 2.21 23.95 8.62
CA LEU A 370 3.01 22.73 8.59
C LEU A 370 4.40 23.06 9.11
N ASP A 371 4.92 22.23 10.01
CA ASP A 371 6.29 22.40 10.50
C ASP A 371 6.98 21.05 10.68
N ARG A 372 8.30 21.08 10.74
CA ARG A 372 9.15 19.92 11.01
C ARG A 372 9.74 20.05 12.40
N VAL A 373 9.61 19.01 13.20
CA VAL A 373 10.08 18.99 14.58
C VAL A 373 10.93 17.74 14.75
N GLY A 374 12.23 17.91 14.98
CA GLY A 374 13.18 16.80 14.92
C GLY A 374 13.11 16.09 13.57
N GLU A 375 12.89 14.78 13.59
CA GLU A 375 12.73 13.95 12.39
C GLU A 375 11.27 13.86 11.91
N GLY A 376 10.29 14.25 12.74
CA GLY A 376 8.88 14.15 12.43
C GLY A 376 8.23 15.45 11.99
N ARG A 377 6.90 15.47 11.99
CA ARG A 377 6.09 16.52 11.35
C ARG A 377 4.89 16.90 12.19
N VAL A 378 4.52 18.18 12.12
CA VAL A 378 3.35 18.71 12.80
C VAL A 378 2.51 19.53 11.83
N ALA A 379 1.20 19.37 11.92
CA ALA A 379 0.23 20.19 11.20
C ALA A 379 -0.78 20.80 12.19
N LEU A 380 -1.10 22.07 11.98
CA LEU A 380 -2.11 22.80 12.75
C LEU A 380 -3.13 23.41 11.80
N LEU A 381 -4.37 22.93 11.87
CA LEU A 381 -5.52 23.50 11.19
C LEU A 381 -6.31 24.36 12.18
N GLY A 382 -6.29 25.67 12.00
CA GLY A 382 -6.96 26.67 12.83
C GLY A 382 -8.48 26.73 12.66
N SER A 383 -9.14 25.62 12.31
CA SER A 383 -10.59 25.53 12.16
C SER A 383 -11.07 24.09 12.30
N ASP A 384 -12.25 23.94 12.87
CA ASP A 384 -12.99 22.68 12.91
C ASP A 384 -14.04 22.57 11.80
N HIS A 385 -14.10 23.51 10.86
CA HIS A 385 -15.19 23.63 9.88
C HIS A 385 -14.91 22.99 8.51
N ALA A 386 -13.83 22.22 8.37
CA ALA A 386 -13.53 21.48 7.13
C ALA A 386 -14.70 20.57 6.66
N TRP A 387 -15.54 20.10 7.58
CA TRP A 387 -16.73 19.29 7.27
C TRP A 387 -17.82 20.00 6.49
N LEU A 388 -17.83 21.34 6.44
CA LEU A 388 -18.76 22.08 5.59
C LEU A 388 -18.56 21.72 4.12
N TRP A 389 -17.32 21.47 3.72
CA TRP A 389 -16.98 21.05 2.36
C TRP A 389 -17.48 19.64 2.04
N ASP A 390 -17.27 18.67 2.93
CA ASP A 390 -17.80 17.31 2.80
C ASP A 390 -19.34 17.27 2.71
N ARG A 391 -20.02 18.24 3.33
CA ARG A 391 -21.47 18.40 3.23
C ARG A 391 -21.95 19.19 2.00
N GLY A 392 -21.07 19.62 1.12
CA GLY A 392 -21.42 20.40 -0.06
C GLY A 392 -21.95 21.80 0.25
N TYR A 393 -21.64 22.35 1.43
CA TYR A 393 -22.05 23.71 1.80
C TYR A 393 -21.51 24.72 0.78
N GLU A 394 -22.38 25.57 0.24
CA GLU A 394 -22.05 26.57 -0.79
C GLU A 394 -21.24 26.02 -1.98
N GLY A 395 -21.54 24.79 -2.42
CA GLY A 395 -20.86 24.15 -3.56
C GLY A 395 -19.77 23.16 -3.17
N GLY A 396 -19.38 23.10 -1.89
CA GLY A 396 -18.44 22.09 -1.36
C GLY A 396 -16.99 22.34 -1.77
N GLY A 397 -16.05 21.75 -1.02
CA GLY A 397 -14.61 21.93 -1.23
C GLY A 397 -14.01 20.95 -2.23
N PRO A 398 -12.66 20.96 -2.35
CA PRO A 398 -11.93 19.98 -3.14
C PRO A 398 -12.02 18.55 -2.58
#